data_AF-A0A413R0X0-F1
#
_entry.id   AF-A0A413R0X0-F1
#
_cell.length_a   1.000
_cell.length_b   1.000
_cell.length_c   1.000
_cell.angle_alpha   90.00
_cell.angle_beta   90.00
_cell.angle_gamma   90.00
#
_symmetry.space_group_name_H-M   'P 1'
#
loop_
_entity.id
_entity.type
_entity.pdbx_description
1 polymer ?
#
loop_
_entity_poly.entity_id
_entity_poly.type
_entity_poly.pdbx_seq_one_letter_code
_entity_poly.pdbx_strand_id
1 'polypeptide(L)'
;MLILLQPRLKLQVADGKMRLTDVANTEELLRIIQSVPSPKAEPFKLWLAQTGADHLLDLADAKKLQEEIDTRIRARDDIREHNKSLAKAAQDAGVSTNQEFARLQNSGYMGLYDGETSSCH
;
A
#
# COMPACT_ATOMS: atom_id res chain seq x y z
N MET A 1 28.80 -26.23 2.04
CA MET A 1 28.89 -25.93 3.48
C MET A 1 28.78 -24.42 3.66
N LEU A 2 27.54 -23.89 3.61
CA LEU A 2 27.25 -22.49 3.88
C LEU A 2 26.85 -22.40 5.35
N ILE A 3 27.77 -21.91 6.18
CA ILE A 3 27.47 -21.60 7.59
C ILE A 3 26.76 -20.25 7.56
N LEU A 4 25.43 -20.28 7.65
CA LEU A 4 24.64 -19.08 7.96
C LEU A 4 25.12 -18.56 9.31
N LEU A 5 25.43 -17.26 9.39
CA LEU A 5 25.79 -16.58 10.64
C LEU A 5 24.65 -16.75 11.64
N GLN A 6 24.81 -17.66 12.59
CA GLN A 6 23.87 -17.88 13.69
C GLN A 6 23.80 -16.58 14.53
N PRO A 7 22.61 -16.00 14.74
CA PRO A 7 22.49 -14.84 15.61
C PRO A 7 22.90 -15.24 17.04
N ARG A 8 23.65 -14.36 17.72
CA ARG A 8 24.10 -14.58 19.11
C ARG A 8 23.48 -13.53 20.01
N LEU A 9 22.82 -13.96 21.07
CA LEU A 9 22.17 -13.07 22.03
C LEU A 9 22.78 -13.26 23.43
N LYS A 10 22.94 -12.17 24.18
CA LYS A 10 23.35 -12.26 25.59
C LYS A 10 22.15 -12.74 26.42
N LEU A 11 22.24 -13.94 26.97
CA LEU A 11 21.20 -14.53 27.82
C LEU A 11 21.72 -14.76 29.24
N GLN A 12 20.83 -14.67 30.21
CA GLN A 12 21.13 -14.97 31.61
C GLN A 12 21.12 -16.48 31.81
N VAL A 13 22.19 -17.01 32.41
CA VAL A 13 22.33 -18.43 32.73
C VAL A 13 21.91 -18.66 34.20
N ALA A 14 21.66 -19.92 34.60
CA ALA A 14 21.23 -20.30 35.95
C ALA A 14 22.16 -19.82 37.08
N ASP A 15 23.42 -19.49 36.78
CA ASP A 15 24.40 -18.90 37.71
C ASP A 15 24.29 -17.37 37.85
N GLY A 16 23.29 -16.76 37.21
CA GLY A 16 23.04 -15.32 37.20
C GLY A 16 23.93 -14.53 36.24
N LYS A 17 24.90 -15.15 35.57
CA LYS A 17 25.84 -14.47 34.66
C LYS A 17 25.26 -14.39 33.24
N MET A 18 25.53 -13.27 32.57
CA MET A 18 25.15 -13.07 31.17
C MET A 18 26.22 -13.68 30.24
N ARG A 19 25.82 -14.55 29.32
CA ARG A 19 26.70 -15.15 28.31
C ARG A 19 26.12 -15.00 26.91
N LEU A 20 27.00 -14.92 25.91
CA LEU A 20 26.59 -14.98 24.50
C LEU A 20 26.20 -16.42 24.18
N THR A 21 24.95 -16.61 23.75
CA THR A 21 24.38 -17.90 23.40
C THR A 21 23.89 -17.83 21.96
N ASP A 22 24.13 -18.90 21.20
CA ASP A 22 23.64 -19.02 19.83
C ASP A 22 22.11 -19.19 19.87
N VAL A 23 21.39 -18.41 19.05
CA VAL A 23 19.94 -18.45 18.95
C VAL A 23 19.53 -18.76 17.52
N ALA A 24 18.44 -19.50 17.35
CA ALA A 24 17.91 -19.81 16.03
C ALA A 24 17.28 -18.55 15.41
N ASN A 25 17.55 -18.30 14.13
CA ASN A 25 16.78 -17.32 13.34
C ASN A 25 15.41 -17.89 12.94
N THR A 26 14.55 -17.08 12.31
CA THR A 26 13.19 -17.50 11.94
C THR A 26 13.18 -18.73 11.01
N GLU A 27 14.08 -18.79 10.03
CA GLU A 27 14.16 -19.93 9.10
C GLU A 27 14.57 -21.21 9.84
N GLU A 28 15.59 -21.12 10.68
CA GLU A 28 16.07 -22.23 11.51
C GLU A 28 14.99 -22.71 12.47
N LEU A 29 14.25 -21.79 13.11
CA LEU A 29 13.14 -22.12 13.99
C LEU A 29 12.03 -22.86 13.23
N LEU A 30 11.65 -22.37 12.05
CA LEU A 30 10.65 -23.04 11.21
C LEU A 30 11.13 -24.43 10.78
N ARG A 31 12.40 -24.60 10.42
CA ARG A 31 12.99 -25.90 10.10
C ARG A 31 12.97 -26.86 11.29
N ILE A 32 13.29 -26.37 12.49
CA ILE A 32 13.18 -27.14 13.74
C ILE A 32 11.74 -27.60 13.93
N ILE A 33 10.76 -26.69 13.83
CA ILE A 33 9.33 -27.02 13.97
C ILE A 33 8.91 -28.09 12.97
N GLN A 34 9.32 -27.96 11.70
CA GLN A 34 9.00 -28.95 10.66
C GLN A 34 9.64 -30.32 10.94
N SER A 35 10.84 -30.37 11.53
CA SER A 35 11.59 -31.60 11.78
C SER A 35 11.01 -32.49 12.89
N VAL A 36 10.14 -31.99 13.77
CA VAL A 36 9.59 -32.74 14.90
C VAL A 36 8.57 -33.78 14.41
N PRO A 37 8.82 -35.10 14.53
CA PRO A 37 7.90 -36.15 14.08
C PRO A 37 6.97 -36.58 15.23
N SER A 38 6.18 -35.65 15.77
CA SER A 38 5.26 -35.91 16.88
C SER A 38 3.82 -35.55 16.52
N PRO A 39 2.84 -36.45 16.76
CA PRO A 39 1.42 -36.11 16.60
C PRO A 39 0.97 -34.91 17.45
N LYS A 40 1.67 -34.65 18.57
CA LYS A 40 1.39 -33.49 19.43
C LYS A 40 1.80 -32.16 18.79
N ALA A 41 2.73 -32.17 17.84
CA ALA A 41 3.17 -30.97 17.12
C ALA A 41 2.24 -30.63 15.94
N GLU A 42 1.42 -31.57 15.48
CA GLU A 42 0.57 -31.41 14.30
C GLU A 42 -0.42 -30.24 14.39
N PRO A 43 -1.14 -30.02 15.52
CA PRO A 43 -2.05 -28.88 15.63
C PRO A 43 -1.35 -27.53 15.41
N PHE A 44 -0.12 -27.40 15.90
CA PHE A 44 0.66 -26.17 15.73
C PHE A 44 1.17 -25.99 14.29
N LYS A 45 1.55 -27.09 13.60
CA LYS A 45 1.95 -27.04 12.18
C LYS A 45 0.79 -26.62 11.28
N LEU A 46 -0.41 -27.17 11.53
CA LEU A 46 -1.62 -26.78 10.81
C LEU A 46 -1.98 -25.32 11.05
N TRP A 47 -1.88 -24.86 12.29
CA TRP A 47 -2.10 -23.45 12.62
C TRP A 47 -1.12 -22.52 11.90
N LEU A 48 0.17 -22.88 11.83
CA LEU A 48 1.16 -22.13 11.05
C LEU A 48 0.84 -22.11 9.55
N ALA A 49 0.38 -23.24 8.99
CA ALA A 49 -0.02 -23.32 7.60
C ALA A 49 -1.24 -22.42 7.30
N GLN A 50 -2.25 -22.46 8.17
CA GLN A 50 -3.44 -21.60 8.04
C GLN A 50 -3.07 -20.11 8.12
N THR A 51 -2.32 -19.73 9.17
CA THR A 51 -1.89 -18.33 9.36
C THR A 51 -1.04 -17.84 8.19
N GLY A 52 -0.17 -18.70 7.65
CA GLY A 52 0.61 -18.40 6.46
C GLY A 52 -0.26 -18.20 5.22
N ALA A 53 -1.31 -19.00 5.04
CA ALA A 53 -2.26 -18.85 3.94
C ALA A 53 -3.06 -17.54 4.07
N ASP A 54 -3.58 -17.24 5.26
CA ASP A 54 -4.33 -16.01 5.55
C ASP A 54 -3.47 -14.77 5.25
N HIS A 55 -2.22 -14.76 5.70
CA HIS A 55 -1.29 -13.66 5.42
C HIS A 55 -1.01 -13.48 3.92
N LEU A 56 -0.95 -14.56 3.13
CA LEU A 56 -0.77 -14.46 1.68
C LEU A 56 -1.99 -13.84 0.99
N LEU A 57 -3.20 -14.15 1.47
CA LEU A 57 -4.44 -13.54 0.99
C LEU A 57 -4.47 -12.05 1.33
N ASP A 58 -4.15 -11.67 2.57
CA ASP A 58 -4.07 -10.28 3.00
C ASP A 58 -3.10 -9.45 2.16
N LEU A 59 -1.92 -10.02 1.84
CA LEU A 59 -0.94 -9.37 0.96
C LEU A 59 -1.47 -9.19 -0.47
N ALA A 60 -2.21 -10.17 -0.99
CA ALA A 60 -2.78 -10.08 -2.32
C ALA A 60 -3.85 -8.98 -2.39
N ASP A 61 -4.72 -8.91 -1.39
CA ASP A 61 -5.76 -7.88 -1.28
C ASP A 61 -5.15 -6.48 -1.08
N ALA A 62 -4.14 -6.34 -0.22
CA ALA A 62 -3.41 -5.11 -0.03
C ALA A 62 -2.75 -4.62 -1.34
N LYS A 63 -2.15 -5.55 -2.10
CA LYS A 63 -1.52 -5.23 -3.39
C LYS A 63 -2.55 -4.75 -4.41
N LYS A 64 -3.72 -5.40 -4.48
CA LYS A 64 -4.81 -4.99 -5.37
C LYS A 64 -5.32 -3.58 -5.02
N LEU A 65 -5.49 -3.30 -3.73
CA LEU A 65 -5.89 -1.97 -3.27
C LEU A 65 -4.85 -0.91 -3.65
N GLN A 66 -3.55 -1.20 -3.48
CA GLN A 66 -2.49 -0.29 -3.87
C GLN A 66 -2.51 0.02 -5.37
N GLU A 67 -2.73 -1.01 -6.22
CA GLU A 67 -2.82 -0.84 -7.66
C GLU A 67 -4.01 0.06 -8.08
N GLU A 68 -5.15 -0.10 -7.41
CA GLU A 68 -6.33 0.75 -7.61
C GLU A 68 -6.07 2.20 -7.19
N ILE A 69 -5.40 2.41 -6.05
CA ILE A 69 -5.00 3.74 -5.57
C ILE A 69 -4.05 4.40 -6.56
N ASP A 70 -3.02 3.68 -7.01
CA ASP A 70 -2.05 4.20 -7.98
C ASP A 70 -2.73 4.60 -9.29
N THR A 71 -3.70 3.81 -9.75
CA THR A 71 -4.50 4.12 -10.94
C THR A 71 -5.30 5.40 -10.77
N ARG A 72 -5.94 5.59 -9.61
CA ARG A 72 -6.67 6.82 -9.29
C ARG A 72 -5.76 8.04 -9.19
N ILE A 73 -4.57 7.88 -8.63
CA ILE A 73 -3.58 8.96 -8.54
C ILE A 73 -3.15 9.39 -9.94
N ARG A 74 -2.82 8.44 -10.83
CA ARG A 74 -2.48 8.73 -12.23
C ARG A 74 -3.62 9.46 -12.95
N ALA A 75 -4.85 8.96 -12.86
CA ALA A 75 -6.00 9.61 -13.48
C ALA A 75 -6.23 11.03 -12.94
N ARG A 76 -6.03 11.25 -11.63
CA ARG A 76 -6.09 12.59 -11.03
C ARG A 76 -4.99 13.50 -11.59
N ASP A 77 -3.77 13.00 -11.74
CA ASP A 77 -2.66 13.78 -12.28
C ASP A 77 -2.87 14.16 -13.75
N ASP A 78 -3.41 13.24 -14.55
CA ASP A 78 -3.76 13.50 -15.95
C ASP A 78 -4.83 14.61 -16.04
N ILE A 79 -5.88 14.53 -15.22
CA ILE A 79 -6.91 15.58 -15.15
C ILE A 79 -6.30 16.90 -14.66
N ARG A 80 -5.40 16.86 -13.68
CA ARG A 80 -4.75 18.06 -13.14
C ARG A 80 -3.92 18.76 -14.21
N GLU A 81 -3.14 18.03 -14.98
CA GLU A 81 -2.35 18.59 -16.08
C GLU A 81 -3.23 19.06 -17.24
N HIS A 82 -4.29 18.33 -17.58
CA HIS A 82 -5.26 18.79 -18.57
C HIS A 82 -5.97 20.08 -18.13
N ASN A 83 -6.40 20.18 -16.88
CA ASN A 83 -7.02 21.40 -16.35
C ASN A 83 -6.04 22.58 -16.35
N LYS A 84 -4.75 22.33 -16.09
CA LYS A 84 -3.70 23.35 -16.18
C LYS A 84 -3.52 23.84 -17.62
N SER A 85 -3.55 22.94 -18.61
CA SER A 85 -3.43 23.34 -20.01
C SER A 85 -4.68 24.08 -20.51
N LEU A 86 -5.89 23.66 -20.11
CA LEU A 86 -7.14 24.37 -20.39
C LEU A 86 -7.14 25.78 -19.79
N ALA A 87 -6.72 25.93 -18.54
CA ALA A 87 -6.61 27.24 -17.89
C ALA A 87 -5.62 28.15 -18.63
N LYS A 88 -4.47 27.61 -19.05
CA LYS A 88 -3.50 28.34 -19.87
C LYS A 88 -4.09 28.75 -21.22
N ALA A 89 -4.74 27.84 -21.94
CA ALA A 89 -5.36 28.16 -23.22
C ALA A 89 -6.45 29.24 -23.10
N ALA A 90 -7.24 29.21 -22.02
CA ALA A 90 -8.21 30.25 -21.72
C ALA A 90 -7.53 31.61 -21.47
N GLN A 91 -6.44 31.62 -20.71
CA GLN A 91 -5.64 32.83 -20.48
C GLN A 91 -5.04 33.38 -21.78
N ASP A 92 -4.45 32.51 -22.61
CA ASP A 92 -3.89 32.88 -23.92
C ASP A 92 -4.97 33.41 -24.88
N ALA A 93 -6.22 32.95 -24.74
CA ALA A 93 -7.40 33.46 -25.47
C ALA A 93 -7.99 34.76 -24.87
N GLY A 94 -7.40 35.29 -23.79
CA GLY A 94 -7.77 36.58 -23.19
C GLY A 94 -8.56 36.51 -21.89
N VAL A 95 -8.89 35.32 -21.37
CA VAL A 95 -9.62 35.15 -20.09
C VAL A 95 -8.66 35.38 -18.92
N SER A 96 -8.55 36.63 -18.48
CA SER A 96 -7.51 37.08 -17.55
C SER A 96 -8.03 37.40 -16.16
N THR A 97 -9.33 37.67 -16.05
CA THR A 97 -9.99 38.08 -14.80
C THR A 97 -10.86 36.97 -14.21
N ASN A 98 -11.06 37.01 -12.90
CA ASN A 98 -11.95 36.07 -12.19
C ASN A 98 -13.39 36.11 -12.74
N GLN A 99 -13.88 37.27 -13.20
CA GLN A 99 -15.21 37.41 -13.81
C GLN A 99 -15.31 36.73 -15.18
N GLU A 100 -14.28 36.85 -16.02
CA GLU A 100 -14.25 36.19 -17.33
C GLU A 100 -14.16 34.68 -17.16
N PHE A 101 -13.37 34.20 -16.19
CA PHE A 101 -13.29 32.79 -15.87
C PHE A 101 -14.62 32.22 -15.37
N ALA A 102 -15.33 32.97 -14.52
CA ALA A 102 -16.68 32.59 -14.06
C ALA A 102 -17.69 32.52 -15.22
N ARG A 103 -17.64 33.48 -16.16
CA ARG A 103 -18.50 33.44 -17.36
C ARG A 103 -18.17 32.23 -18.24
N LEU A 104 -16.89 31.96 -18.48
CA LEU A 104 -16.44 30.80 -19.27
C LEU A 104 -16.90 29.48 -18.65
N GLN A 105 -16.74 29.31 -17.34
CA GLN A 105 -17.21 28.15 -16.60
C GLN A 105 -18.73 27.96 -16.75
N ASN A 106 -19.50 29.04 -16.60
CA ASN A 106 -20.95 28.99 -16.71
C ASN A 106 -21.40 28.65 -18.14
N SER A 107 -20.73 29.21 -19.16
CA SER A 107 -20.99 28.86 -20.57
C SER A 107 -20.67 27.40 -20.88
N GLY A 108 -19.58 26.86 -20.31
CA GLY A 108 -19.26 25.44 -20.41
C GLY A 108 -20.33 24.56 -19.76
N TYR A 109 -20.79 24.92 -18.57
CA TYR A 109 -21.87 24.22 -17.84
C TYR A 109 -23.18 24.24 -18.63
N MET A 110 -23.58 25.40 -19.16
CA MET A 110 -24.76 25.54 -20.02
C MET A 110 -24.71 24.66 -21.27
N GLY A 111 -23.52 24.45 -21.86
CA GLY A 111 -23.37 23.57 -23.02
C GLY A 111 -23.49 22.08 -22.71
N LEU A 112 -23.18 21.67 -21.46
CA LEU A 112 -23.23 20.27 -21.03
C LEU A 112 -24.60 19.85 -20.48
N TYR A 113 -25.35 20.81 -19.95
CA TYR A 113 -26.62 20.60 -19.24
C TYR A 113 -27.78 21.38 -19.87
N ASP A 114 -27.87 21.41 -21.20
CA ASP A 114 -29.01 21.98 -21.97
C ASP A 114 -29.45 23.41 -21.54
N GLY A 115 -28.48 24.26 -21.22
CA GLY A 115 -28.70 25.68 -20.91
C GLY A 115 -28.87 26.01 -19.42
N GLU A 116 -28.77 25.03 -18.52
CA GLU A 116 -28.76 25.30 -17.08
C GLU A 116 -27.48 26.03 -16.64
N THR A 117 -27.55 26.82 -15.56
CA THR A 117 -26.38 27.55 -15.01
C THR A 117 -25.90 26.91 -13.71
N SER A 118 -24.61 27.02 -13.42
CA SER A 118 -24.00 26.37 -12.25
C SER A 118 -24.38 26.99 -10.90
N SER A 119 -25.10 28.12 -10.88
CA SER A 119 -25.56 28.80 -9.65
C SER A 119 -26.89 28.29 -9.11
N CYS A 120 -27.56 27.39 -9.84
CA CYS A 120 -28.90 26.90 -9.49
C CYS A 120 -28.88 25.65 -8.58
N HIS A 121 -27.72 25.16 -8.16
CA HIS A 121 -27.51 23.99 -7.29
C HIS A 121 -26.51 24.33 -6.18
#